data_AF-A0A838QV59-F1
#
_entry.id   AF-A0A838QV59-F1
#
_cell.length_a   1.000
_cell.length_b   1.000
_cell.length_c   1.000
_cell.angle_alpha   90.00
_cell.angle_beta   90.00
_cell.angle_gamma   90.00
#
_symmetry.space_group_name_H-M   'P 1'
#
loop_
_entity.id
_entity.type
_entity.pdbx_description
1 polymer ?
#
loop_
_entity_poly.entity_id
_entity_poly.type
_entity_poly.pdbx_seq_one_letter_code
_entity_poly.pdbx_strand_id
1 'polypeptide(L)'
;MFPNLPLPPDARFISRAGSADALQITLFSPSATASVIDYYRGVLSAGKWRLVSDVKKPDGTVLLHAEQEGPPIWVRVWPSPEGAGTMVQLAGAVVGKDSVKASPSESQPPNARS
;
A
#
# COMPACT_ATOMS: atom_id res chain seq x y z
N MET A 1 -4.88 5.48 -14.76
CA MET A 1 -3.88 6.37 -14.11
C MET A 1 -4.23 6.40 -12.63
N PHE A 2 -3.28 6.30 -11.70
CA PHE A 2 -3.55 6.52 -10.27
C PHE A 2 -3.53 8.04 -10.02
N PRO A 3 -4.68 8.70 -9.84
CA PRO A 3 -4.67 10.12 -9.54
C PRO A 3 -4.24 10.33 -8.08
N ASN A 4 -3.27 11.22 -7.85
CA ASN A 4 -2.85 11.71 -6.52
C ASN A 4 -2.38 10.62 -5.54
N LEU A 5 -1.32 9.89 -5.91
CA LEU A 5 -0.66 8.97 -4.99
C LEU A 5 0.02 9.76 -3.85
N PRO A 6 -0.27 9.45 -2.58
CA PRO A 6 0.38 10.14 -1.47
C PRO A 6 1.83 9.71 -1.35
N LEU A 7 2.73 10.67 -1.54
CA LEU A 7 4.17 10.48 -1.45
C LEU A 7 4.68 11.12 -0.15
N PRO A 8 5.48 10.41 0.66
CA PRO A 8 6.10 11.02 1.83
C PRO A 8 7.07 12.12 1.38
N PRO A 9 7.40 13.08 2.27
CA PRO A 9 8.40 14.10 1.96
C PRO A 9 9.71 13.47 1.48
N ASP A 10 10.30 14.09 0.46
CA ASP A 10 11.57 13.69 -0.16
C ASP A 10 11.61 12.25 -0.69
N ALA A 11 10.44 11.64 -0.97
CA ALA A 11 10.40 10.32 -1.58
C ALA A 11 11.05 10.34 -2.98
N ARG A 12 11.93 9.36 -3.20
CA ARG A 12 12.51 9.02 -4.48
C ARG A 12 11.79 7.83 -5.06
N PHE A 13 11.42 7.92 -6.33
CA PHE A 13 10.83 6.81 -7.05
C PHE A 13 11.89 5.77 -7.38
N ILE A 14 11.64 4.51 -7.02
CA ILE A 14 12.54 3.39 -7.28
C ILE A 14 12.05 2.58 -8.48
N SER A 15 10.79 2.16 -8.45
CA SER A 15 10.24 1.33 -9.53
C SER A 15 8.72 1.40 -9.58
N ARG A 16 8.19 1.04 -10.75
CA ARG A 16 6.76 0.80 -10.96
C ARG A 16 6.63 -0.52 -11.72
N ALA A 17 5.82 -1.41 -11.17
CA ALA A 17 5.43 -2.66 -11.78
C ALA A 17 3.90 -2.74 -11.81
N GLY A 18 3.31 -3.34 -12.82
CA GLY A 18 1.87 -3.49 -12.87
C GLY A 18 1.32 -3.72 -14.26
N SER A 19 0.04 -4.03 -14.31
CA SER A 19 -0.75 -4.27 -15.52
C SER A 19 -1.79 -3.15 -15.71
N ALA A 20 -2.71 -3.34 -16.65
CA ALA A 20 -3.85 -2.45 -16.85
C ALA A 20 -4.79 -2.41 -15.63
N ASP A 21 -4.77 -3.43 -14.77
CA ASP A 21 -5.75 -3.66 -13.71
C ASP A 21 -5.17 -3.45 -12.31
N ALA A 22 -3.84 -3.53 -12.16
CA ALA A 22 -3.18 -3.36 -10.89
C ALA A 22 -1.83 -2.65 -11.05
N LEU A 23 -1.51 -1.77 -10.11
CA LEU A 23 -0.22 -1.09 -10.08
C LEU A 23 0.43 -1.25 -8.71
N GLN A 24 1.74 -1.47 -8.75
CA GLN A 24 2.64 -1.45 -7.63
C GLN A 24 3.74 -0.41 -7.89
N ILE A 25 3.93 0.50 -6.96
CA ILE A 25 4.98 1.52 -6.99
C ILE A 25 5.86 1.32 -5.78
N THR A 26 7.17 1.27 -5.98
CA THR A 26 8.16 1.23 -4.92
C THR A 26 8.88 2.57 -4.85
N LEU A 27 9.00 3.09 -3.64
CA LEU A 27 9.59 4.37 -3.31
C LEU A 27 10.62 4.16 -2.19
N PHE A 28 11.59 5.04 -2.14
CA PHE A 28 12.50 5.20 -1.02
C PHE A 28 12.26 6.59 -0.41
N SER A 29 12.16 6.68 0.90
CA SER A 29 12.18 7.96 1.62
C SER A 29 13.40 7.99 2.53
N PRO A 30 14.15 9.11 2.59
CA PRO A 30 15.25 9.26 3.56
C PRO A 30 14.73 9.39 5.00
N SER A 31 13.42 9.56 5.20
CA SER A 31 12.81 9.72 6.52
C SER A 31 12.81 8.43 7.34
N ALA A 32 12.76 8.59 8.67
CA ALA A 32 12.62 7.48 9.60
C ALA A 32 11.30 6.73 9.39
N THR A 33 11.32 5.41 9.59
CA THR A 33 10.17 4.53 9.30
C THR A 33 8.93 4.95 10.09
N ALA A 34 9.09 5.32 11.36
CA ALA A 34 7.99 5.82 12.18
C ALA A 34 7.31 7.06 11.58
N SER A 35 8.10 8.05 11.13
CA SER A 35 7.57 9.27 10.51
C SER A 35 6.82 8.99 9.20
N VAL A 36 7.31 8.04 8.39
CA VAL A 36 6.65 7.62 7.16
C VAL A 36 5.33 6.88 7.46
N ILE A 37 5.32 6.03 8.48
CA ILE A 37 4.09 5.35 8.94
C ILE A 37 3.05 6.39 9.39
N ASP A 38 3.43 7.34 10.22
CA ASP A 38 2.52 8.36 10.74
C ASP A 38 1.99 9.29 9.64
N TYR A 39 2.83 9.63 8.66
CA TYR A 39 2.40 10.32 7.44
C TYR A 39 1.27 9.55 6.73
N TYR A 40 1.48 8.25 6.46
CA TYR A 40 0.47 7.46 5.76
C TYR A 40 -0.79 7.24 6.59
N ARG A 41 -0.68 7.04 7.90
CA ARG A 41 -1.85 7.00 8.79
C ARG A 41 -2.67 8.27 8.70
N GLY A 42 -2.02 9.43 8.73
CA GLY A 42 -2.69 10.73 8.61
C GLY A 42 -3.39 10.89 7.27
N VAL A 43 -2.71 10.57 6.18
CA VAL A 43 -3.29 10.69 4.83
C VAL A 43 -4.42 9.69 4.59
N LEU A 44 -4.25 8.44 4.99
CA LEU A 44 -5.23 7.37 4.77
C LEU A 44 -6.42 7.41 5.74
N SER A 45 -6.33 8.23 6.79
CA SER A 45 -7.43 8.51 7.72
C SER A 45 -8.12 9.85 7.44
N ALA A 46 -7.75 10.53 6.34
CA ALA A 46 -8.25 11.85 5.99
C ALA A 46 -8.88 11.89 4.58
N GLY A 47 -9.74 12.89 4.34
CA GLY A 47 -10.37 13.11 3.05
C GLY A 47 -11.35 12.00 2.67
N LYS A 48 -11.12 11.36 1.52
CA LYS A 48 -11.98 10.28 0.99
C LYS A 48 -11.53 8.88 1.39
N TRP A 49 -10.36 8.78 2.02
CA TRP A 49 -9.79 7.51 2.42
C TRP A 49 -10.28 7.10 3.81
N ARG A 50 -10.52 5.82 3.97
CA ARG A 50 -10.83 5.16 5.23
C ARG A 50 -9.77 4.09 5.47
N LEU A 51 -8.90 4.33 6.45
CA LEU A 51 -7.97 3.32 6.92
C LEU A 51 -8.76 2.17 7.57
N VAL A 52 -8.64 0.97 7.01
CA VAL A 52 -9.37 -0.22 7.47
C VAL A 52 -8.43 -1.24 8.14
N SER A 53 -7.14 -1.19 7.85
CA SER A 53 -6.15 -2.07 8.48
C SER A 53 -4.82 -1.36 8.69
N ASP A 54 -4.19 -1.63 9.82
CA ASP A 54 -2.86 -1.17 10.22
C ASP A 54 -2.18 -2.30 11.00
N VAL A 55 -1.39 -3.09 10.29
CA VAL A 55 -0.76 -4.29 10.83
C VAL A 55 0.74 -4.07 10.90
N LYS A 56 1.27 -4.04 12.13
CA LYS A 56 2.70 -4.06 12.39
C LYS A 56 3.20 -5.49 12.54
N LYS A 57 4.22 -5.84 11.76
CA LYS A 57 4.91 -7.12 11.82
C LYS A 57 6.11 -7.08 12.78
N PRO A 58 6.57 -8.24 13.29
CA PRO A 58 7.74 -8.32 14.18
C PRO A 58 9.04 -7.83 13.53
N ASP A 59 9.14 -7.90 12.21
CA ASP A 59 10.29 -7.43 11.42
C ASP A 59 10.36 -5.91 11.25
N GLY A 60 9.43 -5.16 11.85
CA GLY A 60 9.33 -3.70 11.73
C GLY A 60 8.59 -3.23 10.48
N THR A 61 8.12 -4.14 9.61
CA THR A 61 7.24 -3.81 8.49
C THR A 61 5.87 -3.40 9.01
N VAL A 62 5.28 -2.36 8.43
CA VAL A 62 3.88 -1.99 8.64
C VAL A 62 3.12 -2.14 7.32
N LEU A 63 1.95 -2.76 7.37
CA LEU A 63 1.02 -2.86 6.26
C LEU A 63 -0.23 -2.05 6.60
N LEU A 64 -0.50 -1.03 5.80
CA LEU A 64 -1.69 -0.21 5.88
C LEU A 64 -2.60 -0.58 4.71
N HIS A 65 -3.89 -0.71 4.97
CA HIS A 65 -4.92 -0.90 3.94
C HIS A 65 -5.97 0.18 4.11
N ALA A 66 -6.29 0.87 3.03
CA ALA A 66 -7.30 1.91 3.02
C ALA A 66 -8.22 1.79 1.83
N GLU A 67 -9.49 2.11 2.07
CA GLU A 67 -10.56 2.07 1.08
C GLU A 67 -11.08 3.49 0.83
N GLN A 68 -11.64 3.73 -0.34
CA GLN A 68 -12.37 4.96 -0.67
C GLN A 68 -13.50 4.61 -1.65
N GLU A 69 -14.27 5.59 -2.11
CA GLU A 69 -15.11 5.41 -3.29
C GLU A 69 -14.25 5.15 -4.54
N GLY A 70 -13.95 3.87 -4.79
CA GLY A 70 -13.06 3.43 -5.86
C GLY A 70 -12.15 2.27 -5.42
N PRO A 71 -11.03 2.04 -6.14
CA PRO A 71 -10.10 0.99 -5.80
C PRO A 71 -9.46 1.18 -4.42
N PRO A 72 -9.31 0.10 -3.64
CA PRO A 72 -8.52 0.12 -2.41
C PRO A 72 -7.03 0.32 -2.71
N ILE A 73 -6.32 0.79 -1.69
CA ILE A 73 -4.86 0.91 -1.70
C ILE A 73 -4.25 0.18 -0.51
N TRP A 74 -3.14 -0.52 -0.78
CA TRP A 74 -2.28 -1.13 0.21
C TRP A 74 -0.94 -0.40 0.24
N VAL A 75 -0.48 -0.06 1.43
CA VAL A 75 0.81 0.59 1.66
C VAL A 75 1.62 -0.30 2.58
N ARG A 76 2.75 -0.80 2.08
CA ARG A 76 3.73 -1.52 2.87
C ARG A 76 4.91 -0.58 3.13
N VAL A 77 5.27 -0.42 4.40
CA VAL A 77 6.37 0.44 4.86
C VAL A 77 7.35 -0.42 5.64
N TRP A 78 8.64 -0.37 5.29
CA TRP A 78 9.68 -1.10 6.02
C TRP A 78 11.03 -0.35 6.00
N PRO A 79 11.91 -0.60 6.97
CA PRO A 79 13.24 0.02 6.98
C PRO A 79 14.04 -0.34 5.72
N SER A 80 14.83 0.60 5.20
CA SER A 80 15.71 0.32 4.07
C SER A 80 16.79 -0.70 4.45
N PRO A 81 17.05 -1.75 3.62
CA PRO A 81 18.11 -2.71 3.90
C PRO A 81 19.50 -2.09 3.79
N GLU A 82 19.65 -1.00 3.03
CA GLU A 82 20.93 -0.31 2.81
C GLU A 82 21.28 0.71 3.91
N GLY A 83 20.45 0.82 4.95
CA GLY A 83 20.72 1.67 6.12
C GLY A 83 19.63 2.70 6.38
N ALA A 84 20.03 3.96 6.61
CA ALA A 84 19.11 5.03 6.98
C ALA A 84 18.05 5.26 5.90
N GLY A 85 16.78 5.33 6.33
CA GLY A 85 15.63 5.58 5.46
C GLY A 85 14.64 4.44 5.46
N THR A 86 13.65 4.57 4.59
CA THR A 86 12.44 3.76 4.60
C THR A 86 12.03 3.43 3.18
N MET A 87 11.75 2.16 2.95
CA MET A 87 11.14 1.69 1.73
C MET A 87 9.62 1.71 1.87
N VAL A 88 8.96 2.14 0.81
CA VAL A 88 7.50 2.18 0.72
C VAL A 88 7.08 1.50 -0.56
N GLN A 89 6.10 0.61 -0.44
CA GLN A 89 5.44 -0.01 -1.59
C GLN A 89 3.97 0.31 -1.53
N LEU A 90 3.48 0.90 -2.61
CA LEU A 90 2.09 1.28 -2.80
C LEU A 90 1.51 0.35 -3.85
N ALA A 91 0.47 -0.39 -3.50
CA ALA A 91 -0.22 -1.27 -4.42
C ALA A 91 -1.71 -0.91 -4.44
N GLY A 92 -2.34 -0.99 -5.61
CA GLY A 92 -3.78 -0.80 -5.74
C GLY A 92 -4.29 -1.30 -7.07
N ALA A 93 -5.61 -1.41 -7.19
CA ALA A 93 -6.25 -1.66 -8.48
C ALA A 93 -6.35 -0.36 -9.31
N VAL A 94 -6.06 -0.45 -10.60
CA VAL A 94 -6.27 0.63 -11.56
C VAL A 94 -7.70 0.49 -12.09
N VAL A 95 -8.50 1.55 -12.02
CA VAL A 95 -9.75 1.57 -12.80
C VAL A 95 -9.38 1.67 -14.27
N GLY A 96 -9.25 0.53 -14.95
CA GLY A 96 -9.48 0.44 -16.38
C GLY A 96 -10.94 0.80 -16.65
N LYS A 97 -11.24 1.37 -17.83
CA LYS A 97 -12.62 1.74 -18.21
C LYS A 97 -13.62 0.58 -18.13
N ASP A 98 -13.15 -0.67 -18.00
CA ASP A 98 -13.95 -1.87 -17.88
C ASP A 98 -13.30 -2.86 -16.90
N SER A 99 -13.53 -2.75 -15.59
CA SER A 99 -13.25 -3.88 -14.69
C SER A 99 -14.10 -3.82 -13.42
N VAL A 100 -15.01 -4.79 -13.37
CA VAL A 100 -16.01 -5.04 -12.35
C VAL A 100 -15.37 -5.80 -11.18
N LYS A 101 -15.57 -5.29 -9.96
CA LYS A 101 -15.63 -6.02 -8.67
C LYS A 101 -14.47 -6.97 -8.33
N ALA A 102 -13.44 -6.45 -7.66
CA ALA A 102 -12.50 -7.29 -6.91
C ALA A 102 -13.15 -7.72 -5.57
N SER A 103 -13.55 -8.99 -5.47
CA SER A 103 -13.95 -9.61 -4.20
C SER A 103 -12.74 -9.76 -3.25
N PRO A 104 -12.92 -9.63 -1.92
CA PRO A 104 -11.84 -9.88 -0.97
C PRO A 104 -11.45 -11.35 -1.00
N SER A 105 -10.14 -11.59 -0.92
CA SER A 105 -9.51 -12.91 -0.88
C SER A 105 -10.00 -13.70 0.35
N GLU A 106 -10.92 -14.65 0.14
CA GLU A 106 -11.23 -15.68 1.12
C GLU A 106 -10.11 -16.73 1.08
N SER A 107 -9.05 -16.47 1.85
CA SER A 107 -8.04 -17.47 2.15
C SER A 107 -8.58 -18.42 3.21
N GLN A 108 -9.14 -19.56 2.81
CA GLN A 108 -9.46 -20.64 3.73
C GLN A 108 -9.06 -21.99 3.11
N PRO A 109 -8.03 -22.68 3.64
CA PRO A 109 -7.92 -24.13 3.55
C PRO A 109 -8.01 -24.76 4.96
N PRO A 110 -8.08 -26.10 5.13
CA PRO A 110 -8.38 -27.18 4.18
C PRO A 110 -9.44 -28.19 4.72
N ASN A 111 -10.02 -29.02 3.83
CA ASN A 111 -10.22 -30.47 4.01
C ASN A 111 -11.34 -31.01 3.11
N ALA A 112 -11.04 -32.02 2.30
CA ALA A 112 -11.90 -33.19 2.14
C ALA A 112 -11.12 -34.34 1.47
N ARG A 113 -11.02 -35.45 2.21
CA ARG A 113 -10.72 -36.81 1.72
C ARG A 113 -11.61 -37.18 0.53
N SER A 114 -11.11 -38.04 -0.34
CA SER A 114 -11.75 -39.33 -0.68
C SER A 114 -10.71 -40.26 -1.30
#